data_AF-A0A957MDH8-F1
#
_entry.id   AF-A0A957MDH8-F1
#
_cell.length_a   1.000
_cell.length_b   1.000
_cell.length_c   1.000
_cell.angle_alpha   90.00
_cell.angle_beta   90.00
_cell.angle_gamma   90.00
#
_symmetry.space_group_name_H-M   'P 1'
#
loop_
_entity.id
_entity.type
_entity.pdbx_description
1 polymer ?
#
loop_
_entity_poly.entity_id
_entity_poly.type
_entity_poly.pdbx_seq_one_letter_code
_entity_poly.pdbx_strand_id
1 'polypeptide(L)'
;PVLADARLAEGAAAFGIIMAAFSGGNLIGIVVAGMVRTYRGTGALTLLLVIVFGAGMIAMGFITTTWAGAAIMLFMGLGNGYLSIRLITYLQMRTPPDLLGRIMSLILFANVGLAPLSQAAAGALSKASLTGLFVGVGLAMFGVAAWLVTQPALRTIDREMGEMPAADTSAS
;
A
#
# COMPACT_ATOMS: atom_id res chain seq x y z
N PRO A 1 -0.11 15.21 -12.28
CA PRO A 1 -0.23 16.30 -13.29
C PRO A 1 -0.43 17.69 -12.64
N VAL A 2 -1.50 17.91 -11.88
CA VAL A 2 -1.80 19.25 -11.28
C VAL A 2 -0.84 19.66 -10.15
N LEU A 3 -0.23 18.68 -9.48
CA LEU A 3 0.83 18.86 -8.47
C LEU A 3 2.17 19.35 -9.05
N ALA A 4 2.46 18.94 -10.28
CA ALA A 4 3.72 19.22 -10.96
C ALA A 4 3.74 20.65 -11.53
N ASP A 5 2.61 21.13 -12.04
CA ASP A 5 2.50 22.44 -12.68
C ASP A 5 2.45 23.61 -11.69
N ALA A 6 2.03 23.38 -10.43
CA ALA A 6 1.75 24.49 -9.50
C ALA A 6 2.90 24.84 -8.54
N ARG A 7 3.89 23.96 -8.30
CA ARG A 7 4.84 24.13 -7.16
C ARG A 7 6.29 23.67 -7.32
N LEU A 8 6.67 22.99 -8.41
CA LEU A 8 8.05 22.50 -8.59
C LEU A 8 8.63 23.09 -9.87
N ALA A 9 9.77 23.79 -9.78
CA ALA A 9 10.47 24.38 -10.94
C ALA A 9 10.92 23.33 -11.99
N GLU A 10 10.82 22.03 -11.68
CA GLU A 10 11.13 20.85 -12.52
C GLU A 10 9.93 19.88 -12.62
N GLY A 11 8.70 20.40 -12.63
CA GLY A 11 7.41 19.70 -12.48
C GLY A 11 7.32 18.24 -12.94
N ALA A 12 7.48 17.97 -14.24
CA ALA A 12 7.31 16.61 -14.78
C ALA A 12 8.45 15.64 -14.39
N ALA A 13 9.69 16.15 -14.29
CA ALA A 13 10.86 15.35 -13.95
C ALA A 13 10.84 14.93 -12.47
N ALA A 14 10.50 15.85 -11.57
CA ALA A 14 10.35 15.55 -10.15
C ALA A 14 9.24 14.50 -9.90
N PHE A 15 8.11 14.62 -10.58
CA PHE A 15 7.03 13.62 -10.51
C PHE A 15 7.50 12.26 -11.05
N GLY A 16 8.23 12.24 -12.17
CA GLY A 16 8.81 11.02 -12.73
C GLY A 16 9.76 10.32 -11.76
N ILE A 17 10.66 11.07 -11.11
CA ILE A 17 11.59 10.54 -10.11
C ILE A 17 10.84 9.93 -8.92
N ILE A 18 9.82 10.62 -8.41
CA ILE A 18 9.04 10.15 -7.26
C ILE A 18 8.26 8.87 -7.62
N MET A 19 7.63 8.82 -8.80
CA MET A 19 6.90 7.63 -9.28
C MET A 19 7.85 6.46 -9.57
N ALA A 20 9.06 6.74 -10.09
CA ALA A 20 10.09 5.74 -10.29
C ALA A 20 10.59 5.18 -8.95
N ALA A 21 10.79 6.04 -7.94
CA ALA A 21 11.18 5.63 -6.59
C ALA A 21 10.10 4.74 -5.95
N PHE A 22 8.82 5.11 -6.07
CA PHE A 22 7.70 4.28 -5.63
C PHE A 22 7.68 2.91 -6.33
N SER A 23 7.75 2.90 -7.65
CA SER A 23 7.70 1.67 -8.44
C SER A 23 8.90 0.76 -8.17
N GLY A 24 10.09 1.35 -8.03
CA GLY A 24 11.32 0.64 -7.66
C GLY A 24 11.23 0.03 -6.26
N GLY A 25 10.77 0.81 -5.27
CA GLY A 25 10.49 0.30 -3.93
C GLY A 25 9.48 -0.84 -3.96
N ASN A 26 8.40 -0.71 -4.72
CA ASN A 26 7.35 -1.73 -4.87
C ASN A 26 7.90 -3.05 -5.41
N LEU A 27 8.75 -3.00 -6.44
CA LEU A 27 9.40 -4.19 -6.98
C LEU A 27 10.31 -4.86 -5.95
N ILE A 28 11.11 -4.08 -5.21
CA ILE A 28 11.95 -4.60 -4.12
C ILE A 28 11.07 -5.27 -3.05
N GLY A 29 9.97 -4.63 -2.65
CA GLY A 29 9.01 -5.18 -1.69
C GLY A 29 8.41 -6.51 -2.13
N ILE A 30 8.06 -6.64 -3.41
CA ILE A 30 7.55 -7.88 -4.02
C ILE A 30 8.60 -8.99 -3.96
N VAL A 31 9.83 -8.70 -4.36
CA VAL A 31 10.94 -9.69 -4.33
C VAL A 31 11.21 -10.15 -2.90
N VAL A 32 11.31 -9.21 -1.95
CA VAL A 32 11.53 -9.52 -0.53
C VAL A 32 10.37 -10.35 0.03
N ALA A 33 9.12 -10.05 -0.31
CA ALA A 33 7.98 -10.86 0.12
C ALA A 33 8.03 -12.30 -0.42
N GLY A 34 8.49 -12.50 -1.66
CA GLY A 34 8.68 -13.83 -2.23
C GLY A 34 9.80 -14.63 -1.56
N MET A 35 10.84 -13.95 -1.05
CA MET A 35 11.94 -14.58 -0.33
C MET A 35 11.58 -14.92 1.13
N VAL A 36 10.75 -14.11 1.78
CA VAL A 36 10.38 -14.30 3.20
C VAL A 36 9.11 -15.15 3.32
N ARG A 37 9.28 -16.44 3.61
CA ARG A 37 8.19 -17.42 3.77
C ARG A 37 7.49 -17.41 5.15
N THR A 38 7.85 -16.49 6.05
CA THR A 38 7.28 -16.43 7.41
C THR A 38 6.08 -15.49 7.47
N TYR A 39 4.88 -16.00 7.70
CA TYR A 39 3.64 -15.19 7.73
C TYR A 39 3.27 -14.59 9.10
N ARG A 40 4.07 -14.86 10.15
CA ARG A 40 3.85 -14.33 11.50
C ARG A 40 3.97 -12.79 11.53
N GLY A 41 3.10 -12.12 12.27
CA GLY A 41 3.13 -10.67 12.50
C GLY A 41 2.58 -9.84 11.33
N THR A 42 1.95 -10.45 10.32
CA THR A 42 1.48 -9.72 9.12
C THR A 42 0.41 -8.69 9.48
N GLY A 43 -0.42 -8.96 10.51
CA GLY A 43 -1.39 -7.98 11.01
C GLY A 43 -0.72 -6.74 11.61
N ALA A 44 0.27 -6.94 12.48
CA ALA A 44 1.03 -5.85 13.10
C ALA A 44 1.86 -5.06 12.07
N LEU A 45 2.47 -5.75 11.10
CA LEU A 45 3.18 -5.11 10.00
C LEU A 45 2.25 -4.29 9.10
N THR A 46 1.05 -4.81 8.80
CA THR A 46 0.03 -4.07 8.04
C THR A 46 -0.34 -2.78 8.77
N LEU A 47 -0.58 -2.84 10.08
CA LEU A 47 -0.90 -1.66 10.88
C LEU A 47 0.25 -0.65 10.89
N LEU A 48 1.50 -1.11 11.07
CA LEU A 48 2.69 -0.26 11.01
C LEU A 48 2.79 0.44 9.66
N LEU A 49 2.60 -0.28 8.55
CA LEU A 49 2.64 0.27 7.21
C LEU A 49 1.54 1.31 6.99
N VAL A 50 0.30 1.07 7.42
CA VAL A 50 -0.79 2.05 7.29
C VAL A 50 -0.48 3.34 8.06
N ILE A 51 0.07 3.23 9.28
CA ILE A 51 0.48 4.38 10.08
C ILE A 51 1.63 5.15 9.41
N VAL A 52 2.65 4.44 8.93
CA VAL A 52 3.79 5.04 8.23
C VAL A 52 3.34 5.72 6.93
N PHE A 53 2.39 5.12 6.21
CA PHE A 53 1.83 5.72 5.00
C PHE A 53 1.02 6.98 5.32
N GLY A 54 0.18 6.95 6.35
CA GLY A 54 -0.57 8.12 6.80
C GLY A 54 0.36 9.27 7.21
N ALA A 55 1.41 8.98 7.98
CA ALA A 55 2.43 9.95 8.35
C ALA A 55 3.20 10.48 7.13
N GLY A 56 3.56 9.60 6.19
CA GLY A 56 4.23 9.96 4.94
C GLY A 56 3.38 10.88 4.06
N MET A 57 2.07 10.63 3.97
CA MET A 57 1.13 11.47 3.22
C MET A 57 0.97 12.86 3.83
N ILE A 58 0.89 12.95 5.17
CA ILE A 58 0.88 14.25 5.86
C ILE A 58 2.19 14.99 5.62
N ALA A 59 3.34 14.32 5.75
CA ALA A 59 4.65 14.90 5.49
C ALA A 59 4.79 15.41 4.05
N MET A 60 4.25 14.66 3.07
CA MET A 60 4.21 15.07 1.65
C MET A 60 3.49 16.40 1.45
N GLY A 61 2.47 16.70 2.27
CA GLY A 61 1.75 17.97 2.26
C GLY A 61 2.58 19.20 2.68
N PHE A 62 3.72 18.99 3.36
CA PHE A 62 4.61 20.05 3.86
C PHE A 62 6.00 20.04 3.20
N ILE A 63 6.34 18.99 2.43
CA ILE A 63 7.66 18.84 1.82
C ILE A 63 7.75 19.68 0.54
N THR A 64 8.78 20.51 0.47
CA THR A 64 9.15 21.34 -0.69
C THR A 64 10.29 20.74 -1.51
N THR A 65 10.86 19.61 -1.09
CA THR A 65 12.08 19.01 -1.67
C THR A 65 11.80 17.66 -2.33
N THR A 66 12.15 17.53 -3.62
CA THR A 66 11.94 16.32 -4.44
C THR A 66 12.56 15.05 -3.84
N TRP A 67 13.77 15.15 -3.30
CA TRP A 67 14.50 14.02 -2.72
C TRP A 67 13.83 13.45 -1.46
N ALA A 68 13.29 14.32 -0.60
CA ALA A 68 12.55 13.88 0.58
C ALA A 68 11.26 13.15 0.17
N GLY A 69 10.55 13.67 -0.84
CA GLY A 69 9.38 13.00 -1.43
C GLY A 69 9.71 11.65 -2.05
N ALA A 70 10.83 11.55 -2.78
CA ALA A 70 11.29 10.31 -3.39
C ALA A 70 11.65 9.24 -2.35
N ALA A 71 12.34 9.62 -1.26
CA ALA A 71 12.69 8.72 -0.17
C ALA A 71 11.42 8.15 0.50
N ILE A 72 10.46 9.01 0.83
CA ILE A 72 9.18 8.58 1.43
C ILE A 72 8.45 7.61 0.49
N MET A 73 8.35 7.95 -0.79
CA MET A 73 7.68 7.11 -1.79
C MET A 73 8.39 5.78 -2.03
N LEU A 74 9.72 5.72 -1.91
CA LEU A 74 10.46 4.47 -1.98
C LEU A 74 10.08 3.54 -0.83
N PHE A 75 10.04 4.04 0.40
CA PHE A 75 9.62 3.24 1.56
C PHE A 75 8.15 2.82 1.48
N MET A 76 7.27 3.72 1.00
CA MET A 76 5.87 3.37 0.74
C MET A 76 5.77 2.28 -0.32
N GLY A 77 6.49 2.40 -1.43
CA GLY A 77 6.54 1.37 -2.47
C GLY A 77 6.92 0.01 -1.89
N LEU A 78 8.01 -0.04 -1.11
CA LEU A 78 8.51 -1.26 -0.49
C LEU A 78 7.48 -1.93 0.41
N GLY A 79 6.83 -1.17 1.29
CA GLY A 79 5.76 -1.68 2.13
C GLY A 79 4.55 -2.18 1.34
N ASN A 80 4.15 -1.42 0.31
CA ASN A 80 3.02 -1.75 -0.55
C ASN A 80 3.23 -3.10 -1.24
N GLY A 81 4.37 -3.26 -1.93
CA GLY A 81 4.68 -4.47 -2.69
C GLY A 81 4.76 -5.70 -1.79
N TYR A 82 5.36 -5.53 -0.62
CA TYR A 82 5.48 -6.60 0.35
C TYR A 82 4.10 -7.06 0.85
N LEU A 83 3.22 -6.12 1.20
CA LEU A 83 1.88 -6.41 1.70
C LEU A 83 0.98 -7.00 0.61
N SER A 84 1.05 -6.46 -0.62
CA SER A 84 0.25 -6.95 -1.75
C SER A 84 0.48 -8.44 -2.01
N ILE A 85 1.74 -8.86 -2.06
CA ILE A 85 2.06 -10.29 -2.26
C ILE A 85 1.53 -11.12 -1.09
N ARG A 86 1.79 -10.72 0.17
CA ARG A 86 1.30 -11.47 1.33
C ARG A 86 -0.21 -11.62 1.37
N LEU A 87 -0.95 -10.55 1.08
CA LEU A 87 -2.40 -10.56 1.06
C LEU A 87 -2.93 -11.49 -0.04
N ILE A 88 -2.37 -11.40 -1.25
CA ILE A 88 -2.77 -12.25 -2.37
C ILE A 88 -2.46 -13.71 -2.07
N THR A 89 -1.25 -14.03 -1.61
CA THR A 89 -0.84 -15.39 -1.24
C THR A 89 -1.72 -15.95 -0.12
N TYR A 90 -2.05 -15.14 0.88
CA TYR A 90 -2.97 -15.53 1.94
C TYR A 90 -4.36 -15.88 1.41
N LEU A 91 -4.94 -15.02 0.58
CA LEU A 91 -6.25 -15.24 -0.01
C LEU A 91 -6.23 -16.48 -0.91
N GLN A 92 -5.17 -16.69 -1.68
CA GLN A 92 -5.00 -17.89 -2.52
C GLN A 92 -4.97 -19.17 -1.68
N MET A 93 -4.21 -19.21 -0.59
CA MET A 93 -4.11 -20.40 0.27
C MET A 93 -5.41 -20.71 1.03
N ARG A 94 -6.21 -19.69 1.32
CA ARG A 94 -7.51 -19.82 2.01
C ARG A 94 -8.67 -20.15 1.07
N THR A 95 -8.52 -19.90 -0.23
CA THR A 95 -9.62 -20.01 -1.19
C THR A 95 -9.65 -21.41 -1.80
N PRO A 96 -10.79 -22.11 -1.77
CA PRO A 96 -10.99 -23.36 -2.49
C PRO A 96 -10.70 -23.19 -4.00
N PRO A 97 -10.07 -24.17 -4.67
CA PRO A 97 -9.66 -24.05 -6.09
C PRO A 97 -10.79 -23.64 -7.04
N ASP A 98 -12.02 -24.07 -6.75
CA ASP A 98 -13.25 -23.77 -7.49
C ASP A 98 -13.72 -22.31 -7.35
N LEU A 99 -13.31 -21.61 -6.30
CA LEU A 99 -13.67 -20.20 -6.04
C LEU A 99 -12.53 -19.22 -6.34
N LEU A 100 -11.32 -19.72 -6.66
CA LEU A 100 -10.13 -18.89 -6.85
C LEU A 100 -10.32 -17.88 -7.99
N GLY A 101 -10.89 -18.31 -9.11
CA GLY A 101 -11.18 -17.42 -10.25
C GLY A 101 -12.15 -16.29 -9.89
N ARG A 102 -13.12 -16.55 -9.00
CA ARG A 102 -14.09 -15.54 -8.53
C ARG A 102 -13.42 -14.53 -7.60
N ILE A 103 -12.60 -15.00 -6.67
CA ILE A 103 -11.87 -14.12 -5.73
C ILE A 103 -10.85 -13.26 -6.49
N MET A 104 -10.09 -13.83 -7.42
CA MET A 104 -9.15 -13.05 -8.24
C MET A 104 -9.86 -12.01 -9.11
N SER A 105 -11.03 -12.35 -9.69
CA SER A 105 -11.85 -11.39 -10.42
C SER A 105 -12.32 -10.23 -9.53
N LEU A 106 -12.77 -10.51 -8.31
CA LEU A 106 -13.13 -9.47 -7.33
C LEU A 106 -11.94 -8.59 -6.95
N ILE A 107 -10.77 -9.17 -6.73
CA ILE A 107 -9.53 -8.41 -6.44
C ILE A 107 -9.15 -7.51 -7.61
N LEU A 108 -9.23 -8.04 -8.84
CA LEU A 108 -8.95 -7.29 -10.06
C LEU A 108 -9.95 -6.15 -10.25
N PHE A 109 -11.25 -6.43 -10.09
CA PHE A 109 -12.30 -5.42 -10.14
C PHE A 109 -12.10 -4.34 -9.07
N ALA A 110 -11.74 -4.73 -7.85
CA ALA A 110 -11.46 -3.78 -6.79
C ALA A 110 -10.24 -2.89 -7.14
N ASN A 111 -9.15 -3.47 -7.65
CA ASN A 111 -7.95 -2.70 -7.99
C ASN A 111 -8.15 -1.80 -9.22
N VAL A 112 -8.71 -2.33 -10.30
CA VAL A 112 -8.83 -1.63 -11.58
C VAL A 112 -10.08 -0.75 -11.63
N GLY A 113 -11.17 -1.16 -10.99
CA GLY A 113 -12.45 -0.46 -11.00
C GLY A 113 -12.53 0.70 -10.01
N LEU A 114 -11.96 0.58 -8.80
CA LEU A 114 -11.94 1.69 -7.84
C LEU A 114 -10.83 2.70 -8.14
N ALA A 115 -9.74 2.31 -8.80
CA ALA A 115 -8.67 3.23 -9.16
C ALA A 115 -9.14 4.50 -9.91
N PRO A 116 -9.88 4.40 -11.03
CA PRO A 116 -10.34 5.59 -11.75
C PRO A 116 -11.34 6.42 -10.94
N LEU A 117 -12.17 5.79 -10.10
CA LEU A 117 -13.09 6.50 -9.21
C LEU A 117 -12.32 7.32 -8.16
N SER A 118 -11.29 6.71 -7.55
CA SER A 118 -10.38 7.38 -6.62
C SER A 118 -9.63 8.52 -7.31
N GLN A 119 -9.16 8.31 -8.54
CA GLN A 119 -8.49 9.35 -9.32
C GLN A 119 -9.42 10.52 -9.68
N ALA A 120 -10.68 10.24 -10.02
CA ALA A 120 -11.68 11.26 -10.29
C ALA A 120 -11.98 12.10 -9.04
N ALA A 121 -12.16 11.44 -7.89
CA ALA A 121 -12.37 12.11 -6.60
C ALA A 121 -11.15 12.95 -6.19
N ALA A 122 -9.95 12.38 -6.28
CA ALA A 122 -8.70 13.08 -5.98
C ALA A 122 -8.49 14.29 -6.91
N GLY A 123 -8.81 14.13 -8.21
CA GLY A 123 -8.77 15.21 -9.20
C GLY A 123 -9.73 16.36 -8.85
N ALA A 124 -10.96 16.04 -8.45
CA ALA A 124 -11.94 17.04 -8.02
C ALA A 124 -11.50 17.78 -6.73
N LEU A 125 -11.05 17.05 -5.71
CA LEU A 125 -10.60 17.64 -4.44
C LEU A 125 -9.29 18.44 -4.58
N SER A 126 -8.39 18.02 -5.48
CA SER A 126 -7.12 18.73 -5.72
C SER A 126 -7.31 20.17 -6.23
N LYS A 127 -8.45 20.48 -6.87
CA LYS A 127 -8.78 21.82 -7.35
C LYS A 127 -9.12 22.80 -6.22
N ALA A 128 -9.52 22.29 -5.04
CA ALA A 128 -9.88 23.13 -3.90
C ALA A 128 -8.68 23.45 -3.01
N SER A 129 -7.89 22.44 -2.63
CA SER A 129 -6.64 22.62 -1.87
C SER A 129 -5.79 21.36 -1.95
N LEU A 130 -4.59 21.48 -2.53
CA LEU A 130 -3.60 20.40 -2.53
C LEU A 130 -3.27 19.94 -1.11
N THR A 131 -2.97 20.88 -0.22
CA THR A 131 -2.60 20.57 1.17
C THR A 131 -3.77 19.93 1.92
N GLY A 132 -5.00 20.40 1.69
CA GLY A 132 -6.22 19.82 2.25
C GLY A 132 -6.45 18.38 1.78
N LEU A 133 -6.14 18.06 0.52
CA LEU A 133 -6.22 16.69 0.00
C LEU A 133 -5.23 15.76 0.71
N PHE A 134 -3.95 16.14 0.82
CA PHE A 134 -2.94 15.29 1.47
C PHE A 134 -3.22 15.08 2.96
N VAL A 135 -3.59 16.17 3.67
CA VAL A 135 -3.96 16.09 5.09
C VAL A 135 -5.23 15.25 5.27
N GLY A 136 -6.24 15.43 4.40
CA GLY A 136 -7.48 14.65 4.42
C GLY A 136 -7.24 13.15 4.19
N VAL A 137 -6.38 12.80 3.22
CA VAL A 137 -5.99 11.40 2.99
C VAL A 137 -5.21 10.84 4.18
N GLY A 138 -4.27 11.60 4.74
CA GLY A 138 -3.53 11.21 5.95
C GLY A 138 -4.46 10.91 7.12
N LEU A 139 -5.41 11.81 7.41
CA LEU A 139 -6.42 11.62 8.46
C LEU A 139 -7.34 10.42 8.18
N ALA A 140 -7.76 10.22 6.93
CA ALA A 140 -8.53 9.05 6.55
C ALA A 140 -7.75 7.75 6.78
N MET A 141 -6.45 7.72 6.47
CA MET A 141 -5.59 6.56 6.76
C MET A 141 -5.47 6.30 8.26
N PHE A 142 -5.36 7.34 9.10
CA PHE A 142 -5.40 7.18 10.55
C PHE A 142 -6.75 6.66 11.05
N GLY A 143 -7.85 7.11 10.46
CA GLY A 143 -9.19 6.59 10.75
C GLY A 143 -9.32 5.11 10.39
N VAL A 144 -8.81 4.72 9.22
CA VAL A 144 -8.74 3.31 8.79
C VAL A 144 -7.84 2.50 9.72
N ALA A 145 -6.69 3.03 10.16
CA ALA A 145 -5.83 2.37 11.14
C ALA A 145 -6.55 2.15 12.47
N ALA A 146 -7.24 3.17 12.99
CA ALA A 146 -8.03 3.06 14.21
C ALA A 146 -9.16 2.02 14.08
N TRP A 147 -9.85 2.01 12.94
CA TRP A 147 -10.86 1.02 12.61
C TRP A 147 -10.29 -0.40 12.54
N LEU A 148 -9.17 -0.57 11.86
CA LEU A 148 -8.44 -1.84 11.76
C LEU A 148 -8.09 -2.39 13.15
N VAL A 149 -7.61 -1.55 14.08
CA VAL A 149 -7.31 -1.97 15.46
C VAL A 149 -8.54 -2.55 16.18
N THR A 150 -9.74 -2.05 15.87
CA THR A 150 -11.00 -2.57 16.44
C THR A 150 -11.49 -3.85 15.76
N GLN A 151 -11.00 -4.15 14.55
CA GLN A 151 -11.44 -5.33 13.81
C GLN A 151 -10.70 -6.60 14.28
N PRO A 152 -11.43 -7.64 14.73
CA PRO A 152 -10.81 -8.91 15.08
C PRO A 152 -10.15 -9.59 13.87
N ALA A 153 -10.51 -9.21 12.64
CA ALA A 153 -9.92 -9.71 11.40
C ALA A 153 -8.39 -9.63 11.38
N LEU A 154 -7.76 -8.59 11.94
CA LEU A 154 -6.30 -8.51 12.01
C LEU A 154 -5.69 -9.53 12.98
N ARG A 155 -6.37 -9.80 14.10
CA ARG A 155 -5.96 -10.83 15.07
C ARG A 155 -6.21 -12.22 14.53
N THR A 156 -7.29 -12.41 13.79
CA THR A 156 -7.62 -13.66 13.11
C THR A 156 -6.58 -13.95 12.04
N ILE A 157 -6.25 -12.98 11.16
CA ILE A 157 -5.20 -13.12 10.14
C ILE A 157 -3.85 -13.47 10.77
N ASP A 158 -3.45 -12.81 11.85
CA ASP A 158 -2.15 -13.05 12.49
C ASP A 158 -2.07 -14.43 13.17
N ARG A 159 -3.17 -14.85 13.82
CA ARG A 159 -3.30 -16.18 14.40
C ARG A 159 -3.30 -17.27 13.33
N GLU A 160 -4.07 -17.06 12.27
CA GLU A 160 -4.23 -17.98 11.15
C GLU A 160 -2.98 -18.11 10.28
N MET A 161 -2.21 -17.02 10.11
CA MET A 161 -0.92 -17.03 9.42
C MET A 161 0.21 -17.62 10.28
N GLY A 162 0.13 -17.52 11.60
CA GLY A 162 1.08 -18.15 12.52
C GLY A 162 0.94 -19.67 12.62
N GLU A 163 -0.24 -20.19 12.26
CA GLU A 163 -0.58 -21.62 12.23
C GLU A 163 -0.29 -22.28 10.87
N MET A 164 0.11 -21.51 9.85
CA MET A 164 0.52 -22.08 8.57
C MET A 164 1.78 -22.94 8.77
N PRO A 165 1.79 -24.21 8.30
CA PRO A 165 2.98 -25.04 8.38
C PRO A 165 4.13 -24.28 7.73
N ALA A 166 5.24 -24.11 8.46
CA ALA A 166 6.49 -23.76 7.81
C ALA A 166 6.70 -24.81 6.73
N ALA A 167 6.70 -24.38 5.46
CA ALA A 167 6.81 -25.28 4.32
C ALA A 167 7.91 -26.30 4.62
N ASP A 168 7.48 -27.55 4.75
CA ASP A 168 8.31 -28.65 5.21
C ASP A 168 9.58 -28.68 4.36
N THR A 169 10.72 -28.51 5.00
CA THR A 169 12.03 -28.65 4.37
C THR A 169 12.38 -30.10 4.07
N SER A 170 11.44 -31.06 4.19
CA SER A 170 11.69 -32.49 4.00
C SER A 170 11.18 -33.10 2.69
N ALA A 171 11.17 -32.37 1.58
CA ALA A 171 10.95 -32.99 0.27
C ALA A 171 12.01 -32.53 -0.74
N SER A 172 13.10 -33.32 -0.76
CA SER A 172 14.11 -33.55 -1.81
C SER A 172 14.89 -32.37 -2.36
#